data_AF-A0A3R7TL45-F1
#
_entry.id   AF-A0A3R7TL45-F1
#
_cell.length_a   1.000
_cell.length_b   1.000
_cell.length_c   1.000
_cell.angle_alpha   90.00
_cell.angle_beta   90.00
_cell.angle_gamma   90.00
#
_symmetry.space_group_name_H-M   'P 1'
#
loop_
_entity.id
_entity.type
_entity.pdbx_description
1 polymer ?
#
loop_
_entity_poly.entity_id
_entity_poly.type
_entity_poly.pdbx_seq_one_letter_code
_entity_poly.pdbx_strand_id
1 'polypeptide(L)' 'SSEVLIEQVGQNPRKISPREAARLQGFPDDFEPSASKVQAYKQFGNSVTVNVINALARQIRSLME' A
#
# COMPACT_ATOMS: atom_id res chain seq x y z
N SER A 1 1.91 15.26 -2.71
CA SER A 1 1.16 14.02 -2.52
C SER A 1 0.20 13.92 -3.69
N SER A 2 0.56 13.18 -4.73
CA SER A 2 -0.31 13.03 -5.90
C SER A 2 -1.52 12.21 -5.48
N GLU A 3 -2.72 12.76 -5.58
CA GLU A 3 -3.94 12.03 -5.23
C GLU A 3 -4.22 11.00 -6.33
N VAL A 4 -4.16 9.72 -5.99
CA VAL A 4 -4.55 8.64 -6.91
C VAL A 4 -6.08 8.57 -6.92
N LEU A 5 -6.68 8.94 -8.05
CA LEU A 5 -8.11 8.87 -8.30
C LEU A 5 -8.45 7.71 -9.23
N ILE A 6 -9.53 7.00 -8.92
CA ILE A 6 -10.11 5.93 -9.72
C ILE A 6 -11.32 6.50 -10.46
N GLU A 7 -11.33 6.33 -11.78
CA GLU A 7 -12.44 6.73 -12.65
C GLU A 7 -13.72 5.93 -12.32
N GLN A 8 -14.86 6.57 -12.46
CA GLN A 8 -16.17 5.94 -12.26
C GLN A 8 -17.10 6.31 -13.41
N VAL A 9 -17.78 5.32 -14.00
CA VAL A 9 -18.72 5.54 -15.10
C VAL A 9 -19.94 6.30 -14.56
N GLY A 10 -20.20 7.49 -15.13
CA GLY A 10 -21.34 8.34 -14.77
C GLY A 10 -21.28 8.96 -13.37
N GLN A 11 -20.13 8.92 -12.70
CA GLN A 11 -19.93 9.46 -11.35
C GLN A 11 -18.59 10.21 -11.24
N ASN A 12 -18.44 11.02 -10.21
CA ASN A 12 -17.18 11.69 -9.93
C ASN A 12 -16.08 10.68 -9.60
N PRO A 13 -14.83 10.87 -10.05
CA PRO A 13 -13.71 10.04 -9.65
C PRO A 13 -13.57 9.96 -8.12
N ARG A 14 -13.22 8.78 -7.60
CA ARG A 14 -13.02 8.58 -6.15
C ARG A 14 -11.57 8.37 -5.80
N LYS A 15 -11.19 8.67 -4.57
CA LYS A 15 -9.89 8.28 -4.02
C LYS A 15 -9.84 6.77 -3.78
N ILE A 16 -8.65 6.18 -3.93
CA ILE A 16 -8.40 4.81 -3.45
C ILE A 16 -8.71 4.75 -1.96
N SER A 17 -9.32 3.69 -1.44
CA SER A 17 -9.55 3.50 -0.01
C SER A 17 -8.26 3.09 0.72
N PRO A 18 -8.18 3.25 2.06
CA PRO A 18 -7.03 2.75 2.82
C PRO A 18 -6.78 1.25 2.63
N ARG A 19 -7.85 0.45 2.46
CA ARG A 19 -7.76 -0.98 2.18
C ARG A 19 -7.15 -1.26 0.80
N GLU A 20 -7.58 -0.53 -0.23
CA GLU A 20 -6.99 -0.65 -1.57
C GLU A 20 -5.52 -0.22 -1.57
N ALA A 21 -5.17 0.83 -0.83
CA ALA A 21 -3.78 1.26 -0.66
C ALA A 21 -2.92 0.17 0.03
N ALA A 22 -3.45 -0.50 1.06
CA ALA A 22 -2.78 -1.61 1.72
C ALA A 22 -2.50 -2.77 0.74
N ARG A 23 -3.50 -3.15 -0.07
CA ARG A 23 -3.35 -4.20 -1.09
C ARG A 23 -2.32 -3.84 -2.15
N LEU A 24 -2.32 -2.59 -2.63
CA LEU A 24 -1.32 -2.10 -3.58
C LEU A 24 0.09 -2.19 -3.01
N GLN A 25 0.26 -1.97 -1.70
CA GLN A 25 1.54 -2.12 -1.01
C GLN A 25 1.92 -3.58 -0.72
N GLY A 26 1.05 -4.55 -1.04
CA GLY A 26 1.28 -5.98 -0.84
C GLY A 26 0.98 -6.49 0.58
N PHE A 27 0.21 -5.73 1.38
CA PHE A 27 -0.26 -6.21 2.68
C PHE A 27 -1.37 -7.27 2.51
N PRO A 28 -1.44 -8.27 3.40
CA PRO A 28 -2.49 -9.28 3.37
C PRO A 28 -3.86 -8.70 3.74
N ASP A 29 -4.94 -9.40 3.39
CA ASP A 29 -6.31 -8.89 3.57
C ASP A 29 -6.74 -8.75 5.04
N ASP A 30 -6.12 -9.53 5.93
CA ASP A 30 -6.30 -9.50 7.38
C ASP A 30 -5.54 -8.35 8.07
N PHE A 31 -4.64 -7.66 7.36
CA PHE A 31 -3.97 -6.47 7.89
C PHE A 31 -5.01 -5.38 8.19
N GLU A 32 -5.03 -4.77 9.37
CA GLU A 32 -5.94 -3.67 9.66
C GLU A 32 -5.24 -2.31 9.50
N PRO A 33 -5.64 -1.47 8.52
CA PRO A 33 -5.15 -0.10 8.42
C PRO A 33 -5.53 0.73 9.65
N SER A 34 -4.80 1.82 9.89
CA SER A 34 -5.19 2.78 10.93
C SER A 34 -6.66 3.22 10.78
N ALA A 35 -7.38 3.27 11.90
CA ALA A 35 -8.75 3.77 11.96
C ALA A 35 -8.87 5.22 11.45
N SER A 36 -7.78 6.00 11.53
CA SER A 36 -7.71 7.33 10.93
C SER A 36 -7.30 7.24 9.47
N LYS A 37 -8.22 7.60 8.56
CA LYS A 37 -7.96 7.64 7.11
C LYS A 37 -6.72 8.47 6.77
N VAL A 38 -6.56 9.65 7.39
CA VAL A 38 -5.41 10.54 7.15
C VAL A 38 -4.09 9.86 7.52
N GLN A 39 -4.05 9.19 8.69
CA GLN A 39 -2.86 8.47 9.13
C GLN A 39 -2.60 7.24 8.26
N ALA A 40 -3.64 6.50 7.86
CA ALA A 40 -3.51 5.34 6.99
C ALA A 40 -2.92 5.72 5.62
N TYR A 41 -3.43 6.78 4.98
CA TYR A 41 -2.84 7.26 3.72
C TYR A 41 -1.40 7.73 3.89
N LYS A 42 -1.06 8.41 5.00
CA LYS A 42 0.32 8.80 5.28
C LYS A 42 1.23 7.58 5.50
N GLN A 43 0.74 6.55 6.19
CA GLN A 43 1.46 5.29 6.37
C GLN A 43 1.72 4.64 5.01
N PHE A 44 0.70 4.42 4.18
CA PHE A 44 0.88 3.74 2.89
C PHE A 44 1.63 4.58 1.86
N GLY A 45 1.48 5.90 1.88
CA GLY A 45 2.23 6.80 0.99
C GLY A 45 3.72 6.90 1.31
N ASN A 46 4.10 6.69 2.58
CA ASN A 46 5.49 6.67 3.03
C ASN A 46 6.04 5.23 3.21
N SER A 47 5.24 4.21 2.97
CA SER A 47 5.63 2.81 3.14
C SER A 47 6.31 2.28 1.88
N VAL A 48 7.08 1.21 2.05
CA VAL A 48 7.74 0.48 0.97
C VAL A 48 6.94 -0.78 0.70
N THR A 49 6.81 -1.15 -0.58
CA THR A 49 6.03 -2.32 -1.00
C THR A 49 6.60 -3.59 -0.38
N VAL A 50 5.75 -4.34 0.36
CA VAL A 50 6.12 -5.53 1.13
C VAL A 50 6.81 -6.58 0.25
N ASN A 51 6.34 -6.74 -0.98
CA ASN A 51 6.91 -7.67 -1.96
C ASN A 51 8.36 -7.34 -2.32
N VAL A 52 8.71 -6.06 -2.44
CA VAL A 52 10.07 -5.61 -2.78
C VAL A 52 11.01 -5.90 -1.61
N ILE A 53 10.58 -5.59 -0.38
CA ILE A 53 11.36 -5.88 0.82
C ILE A 53 11.59 -7.38 0.99
N ASN A 54 10.57 -8.21 0.74
CA ASN A 54 10.69 -9.67 0.80
C ASN A 54 11.71 -10.21 -0.21
N ALA A 55 11.69 -9.71 -1.46
CA ALA A 55 12.66 -10.11 -2.48
C ALA A 55 14.09 -9.70 -2.09
N LEU A 56 14.27 -8.46 -1.60
CA LEU A 56 15.55 -7.94 -1.14
C LEU A 56 16.11 -8.76 0.03
N ALA A 57 15.28 -9.08 1.03
CA ALA A 57 15.68 -9.85 2.19
C ALA A 57 16.16 -11.26 1.83
N ARG A 58 15.51 -11.91 0.83
CA ARG A 58 15.95 -13.21 0.31
C ARG A 58 17.32 -13.13 -0.36
N GLN A 59 17.58 -12.08 -1.14
CA GLN A 59 18.89 -11.88 -1.77
C GLN A 59 19.97 -11.60 -0.74
N ILE A 60 19.71 -10.72 0.24
CA ILE A 60 20.66 -10.45 1.33
C ILE A 60 20.97 -11.74 2.08
N ARG A 61 19.95 -12.54 2.45
CA ARG A 61 20.15 -13.83 3.11
C ARG A 61 21.02 -14.78 2.28
N SER A 62 20.77 -14.87 0.97
CA SER A 62 21.56 -15.72 0.07
C SER A 62 23.02 -15.29 -0.08
N LEU A 63 23.36 -14.03 0.24
CA LEU A 63 24.74 -13.52 0.23
C LEU A 63 25.44 -13.69 1.58
N MET A 64 24.68 -13.96 2.64
CA MET A 64 25.18 -14.18 4.00
C MET A 64 25.36 -15.66 4.34
N GLU A 65 24.84 -16.56 3.50
CA GLU A 65 25.09 -18.02 3.49
C GLU A 65 26.23 -18.33 2.52
#